data_AF-A0A1X0RJ54-F1
#
_entry.id   AF-A0A1X0RJ54-F1
#
_cell.length_a   1.000
_cell.length_b   1.000
_cell.length_c   1.000
_cell.angle_alpha   90.00
_cell.angle_beta   90.00
_cell.angle_gamma   90.00
#
_symmetry.space_group_name_H-M   'P 1'
#
loop_
_entity.id
_entity.type
_entity.pdbx_description
1 polymer ?
#
loop_
_entity_poly.entity_id
_entity_poly.type
_entity_poly.pdbx_seq_one_letter_code
_entity_poly.pdbx_strand_id
1 'polypeptide(L)'
;MSSKVTSRFLAVFLLTCLIDRIRLAKAEQAKNDSRWADKMRSLVQVHEYLCHIGEAIEWIESFLGEKIDDNDNKEASIVHLEKTLHDGVVLAKLAQKIHPGIISSIISGDAKFKFLRSNNINAFLQVLKEVGLPSIFWFEFVDLYDGKNMPKVIYCIHALR
;
A
#
# COMPACT_ATOMS: atom_id res chain seq x y z
N MET A 1 13.74 19.43 -17.91
CA MET A 1 12.64 18.82 -17.11
C MET A 1 11.88 17.70 -17.82
N SER A 2 12.38 17.14 -18.94
CA SER A 2 11.60 16.24 -19.81
C SER A 2 12.04 14.76 -19.83
N SER A 3 13.10 14.35 -19.12
CA SER A 3 13.60 12.96 -19.17
C SER A 3 13.12 12.04 -18.04
N LYS A 4 12.60 12.59 -16.93
CA LYS A 4 12.14 11.78 -15.78
C LYS A 4 10.77 11.13 -16.02
N VAL A 5 9.93 11.73 -16.86
CA VAL A 5 8.57 11.24 -17.15
C VAL A 5 8.61 10.05 -18.12
N THR A 6 9.49 10.09 -19.14
CA THR A 6 9.69 8.98 -20.08
C THR A 6 10.34 7.76 -19.41
N SER A 7 11.26 7.96 -18.46
CA SER A 7 11.83 6.87 -17.66
C SER A 7 10.81 6.18 -16.74
N ARG A 8 9.81 6.93 -16.24
CA ARG A 8 8.73 6.40 -15.38
C ARG A 8 7.74 5.55 -16.15
N PHE A 9 7.38 5.96 -17.37
CA PHE A 9 6.54 5.14 -18.28
C PHE A 9 7.25 3.85 -18.71
N LEU A 10 8.55 3.91 -18.99
CA LEU A 10 9.32 2.71 -19.36
C LEU A 10 9.41 1.70 -18.20
N ALA A 11 9.56 2.18 -16.97
CA ALA A 11 9.63 1.32 -15.78
C ALA A 11 8.29 0.62 -15.49
N VAL A 12 7.16 1.33 -15.59
CA VAL A 12 5.82 0.74 -15.48
C VAL A 12 5.61 -0.29 -16.60
N PHE A 13 5.98 0.06 -17.84
CA PHE A 13 5.88 -0.83 -18.99
C PHE A 13 6.72 -2.10 -18.84
N LEU A 14 7.96 -1.97 -18.34
CA LEU A 14 8.85 -3.10 -18.04
C LEU A 14 8.32 -3.96 -16.89
N LEU A 15 7.71 -3.36 -15.86
CA LEU A 15 7.08 -4.09 -14.75
C LEU A 15 5.87 -4.88 -15.24
N THR A 16 4.97 -4.26 -16.03
CA THR A 16 3.87 -4.99 -16.68
C THR A 16 4.38 -6.07 -17.62
N CYS A 17 5.46 -5.83 -18.39
CA CYS A 17 6.06 -6.84 -19.26
C CYS A 17 6.70 -8.00 -18.48
N LEU A 18 7.33 -7.74 -17.34
CA LEU A 18 7.93 -8.79 -16.50
C LEU A 18 6.83 -9.65 -15.87
N ILE A 19 5.76 -9.01 -15.41
CA ILE A 19 4.59 -9.69 -14.89
C ILE A 19 3.87 -10.46 -16.02
N ASP A 20 3.78 -9.90 -17.22
CA ASP A 20 3.24 -10.60 -18.39
C ASP A 20 4.12 -11.80 -18.80
N ARG A 21 5.45 -11.72 -18.64
CA ARG A 21 6.33 -12.89 -18.81
C ARG A 21 6.11 -13.95 -17.74
N ILE A 22 5.91 -13.56 -16.48
CA ILE A 22 5.54 -14.48 -15.39
C ILE A 22 4.16 -15.12 -15.66
N ARG A 23 3.21 -14.35 -16.20
CA ARG A 23 1.90 -14.83 -16.65
C ARG A 23 2.02 -15.83 -17.78
N LEU A 24 2.81 -15.55 -18.82
CA LEU A 24 3.05 -16.44 -19.95
C LEU A 24 3.69 -17.76 -19.49
N ALA A 25 4.73 -17.71 -18.66
CA ALA A 25 5.39 -18.90 -18.14
C ALA A 25 4.49 -19.75 -17.24
N LYS A 26 3.65 -19.13 -16.40
CA LYS A 26 2.67 -19.86 -15.55
C LYS A 26 1.46 -20.35 -16.33
N ALA A 27 1.03 -19.64 -17.37
CA ALA A 27 -0.06 -20.05 -18.26
C ALA A 27 0.32 -21.28 -19.10
N GLU A 28 1.57 -21.37 -19.57
CA GLU A 28 2.09 -22.56 -20.26
C GLU A 28 2.11 -23.79 -19.35
N GLN A 29 2.49 -23.65 -18.08
CA GLN A 29 2.45 -24.75 -17.10
C GLN A 29 1.02 -25.17 -16.70
N ALA A 30 0.06 -24.24 -16.73
CA ALA A 30 -1.33 -24.53 -16.38
C ALA A 30 -2.10 -25.28 -17.47
N LYS A 31 -1.64 -25.26 -18.73
CA LYS A 31 -2.39 -25.80 -19.89
C LYS A 31 -2.67 -27.30 -19.82
N ASN A 32 -1.93 -28.04 -18.99
CA ASN A 32 -2.09 -29.49 -18.79
C ASN A 32 -2.99 -29.84 -17.57
N ASP A 33 -3.55 -28.84 -16.89
CA ASP A 33 -4.38 -28.99 -15.70
C ASP A 33 -5.85 -28.72 -16.02
N SER A 34 -6.75 -29.62 -15.64
CA SER A 34 -8.21 -29.47 -15.86
C SER A 34 -8.77 -28.18 -15.23
N ARG A 35 -8.12 -27.67 -14.16
CA ARG A 35 -8.51 -26.43 -13.47
C ARG A 35 -7.77 -25.17 -13.93
N TRP A 36 -7.14 -25.20 -15.11
CA TRP A 36 -6.34 -24.08 -15.63
C TRP A 36 -7.10 -22.75 -15.67
N ALA A 37 -8.39 -22.78 -15.99
CA ALA A 37 -9.24 -21.58 -16.05
C ALA A 37 -9.44 -20.95 -14.66
N ASP A 38 -9.60 -21.76 -13.61
CA ASP A 38 -9.71 -21.27 -12.23
C ASP A 38 -8.37 -20.69 -11.73
N LYS A 39 -7.27 -21.38 -12.04
CA LYS A 39 -5.91 -20.89 -11.75
C LYS A 39 -5.63 -19.56 -12.44
N MET A 40 -6.01 -19.44 -13.71
CA MET A 40 -5.86 -18.20 -14.46
C MET A 40 -6.68 -17.06 -13.85
N ARG A 41 -7.94 -17.31 -13.48
CA ARG A 41 -8.79 -16.32 -12.77
C ARG A 41 -8.15 -15.88 -11.46
N SER A 42 -7.64 -16.82 -10.65
CA SER A 42 -6.94 -16.50 -9.40
C SER A 42 -5.67 -15.69 -9.62
N LEU A 43 -4.86 -16.04 -10.63
CA LEU A 43 -3.63 -15.31 -10.97
C LEU A 43 -3.91 -13.87 -11.40
N VAL A 44 -4.98 -13.63 -12.16
CA VAL A 44 -5.42 -12.29 -12.55
C VAL A 44 -5.80 -11.48 -11.31
N GLN A 45 -6.56 -12.06 -10.38
CA GLN A 45 -6.99 -11.38 -9.16
C GLN A 45 -5.81 -11.02 -8.23
N VAL A 46 -4.86 -11.94 -8.06
CA VAL A 46 -3.64 -11.66 -7.27
C VAL A 46 -2.84 -10.55 -7.93
N HIS A 47 -2.72 -10.55 -9.25
CA HIS A 47 -2.01 -9.50 -9.97
C HIS A 47 -2.64 -8.12 -9.78
N GLU A 48 -3.96 -8.03 -9.94
CA GLU A 48 -4.71 -6.79 -9.76
C GLU A 48 -4.53 -6.24 -8.34
N TYR A 49 -4.60 -7.11 -7.33
CA TYR A 49 -4.32 -6.74 -5.94
C TYR A 49 -2.90 -6.17 -5.75
N LEU A 50 -1.88 -6.80 -6.34
CA LEU A 50 -0.50 -6.31 -6.28
C LEU A 50 -0.34 -4.94 -6.96
N CYS A 51 -1.07 -4.69 -8.06
CA CYS A 51 -1.09 -3.39 -8.72
C CYS A 51 -1.67 -2.31 -7.79
N HIS A 52 -2.81 -2.60 -7.14
CA HIS A 52 -3.43 -1.67 -6.20
C HIS A 52 -2.53 -1.35 -5.00
N ILE A 53 -1.76 -2.32 -4.52
CA ILE A 53 -0.75 -2.06 -3.49
C ILE A 53 0.31 -1.09 -4.03
N GLY A 54 0.86 -1.34 -5.22
CA GLY A 54 1.87 -0.49 -5.84
C GLY A 54 1.38 0.95 -6.04
N GLU A 55 0.14 1.12 -6.51
CA GLU A 55 -0.51 2.42 -6.69
C GLU A 55 -0.70 3.17 -5.36
N ALA A 56 -1.08 2.45 -4.29
CA ALA A 56 -1.22 3.04 -2.97
C ALA A 56 0.13 3.53 -2.43
N ILE A 57 1.20 2.75 -2.60
CA ILE A 57 2.56 3.14 -2.21
C ILE A 57 2.98 4.41 -2.96
N GLU A 58 2.86 4.40 -4.28
CA GLU A 58 3.21 5.57 -5.11
C GLU A 58 2.44 6.82 -4.68
N TRP A 59 1.15 6.67 -4.36
CA TRP A 59 0.34 7.77 -3.88
C TRP A 59 0.84 8.29 -2.53
N ILE A 60 1.13 7.41 -1.56
CA ILE A 60 1.67 7.81 -0.25
C ILE A 60 2.99 8.56 -0.43
N GLU A 61 3.92 8.02 -1.21
CA GLU A 61 5.24 8.63 -1.45
C GLU A 61 5.11 9.98 -2.17
N SER A 62 4.25 10.06 -3.19
CA SER A 62 3.99 11.31 -3.90
C SER A 62 3.31 12.33 -3.01
N PHE A 63 2.39 11.90 -2.15
CA PHE A 63 1.65 12.78 -1.27
C PHE A 63 2.56 13.30 -0.16
N LEU A 64 3.41 12.47 0.45
CA LEU A 64 4.35 12.89 1.50
C LEU A 64 5.57 13.62 0.94
N GLY A 65 6.04 13.26 -0.25
CA GLY A 65 7.27 13.77 -0.87
C GLY A 65 8.54 13.08 -0.37
N GLU A 66 8.40 11.94 0.30
CA GLU A 66 9.48 11.09 0.80
C GLU A 66 9.27 9.65 0.32
N LYS A 67 10.35 8.88 0.21
CA LYS A 67 10.25 7.43 0.02
C LYS A 67 9.91 6.79 1.36
N ILE A 68 8.95 5.86 1.36
CA ILE A 68 8.59 5.11 2.56
C ILE A 68 9.39 3.81 2.71
N ASP A 69 10.14 3.45 1.67
CA ASP A 69 11.05 2.30 1.64
C ASP A 69 12.37 2.69 0.96
N ASP A 70 13.49 2.35 1.60
CA ASP A 70 14.85 2.55 1.09
C ASP A 70 15.26 1.46 0.09
N ASN A 71 14.47 0.40 -0.05
CA ASN A 71 14.76 -0.66 -1.01
C ASN A 71 14.56 -0.15 -2.45
N ASP A 72 15.61 -0.26 -3.26
CA ASP A 72 15.55 0.03 -4.70
C ASP A 72 14.66 -0.97 -5.46
N ASN A 73 14.32 -2.11 -4.85
CA ASN A 73 13.42 -3.11 -5.42
C ASN A 73 11.97 -2.89 -4.97
N LYS A 74 11.14 -2.39 -5.89
CA LYS A 74 9.72 -2.14 -5.69
C LYS A 74 8.89 -3.40 -5.39
N GLU A 75 9.31 -4.58 -5.85
CA GLU A 75 8.66 -5.85 -5.50
C GLU A 75 8.84 -6.15 -4.00
N ALA A 76 9.99 -5.78 -3.42
CA ALA A 76 10.21 -5.88 -1.99
C ALA A 76 9.28 -4.94 -1.22
N SER A 77 9.05 -3.71 -1.73
CA SER A 77 8.16 -2.73 -1.10
C SER A 77 6.70 -3.20 -1.03
N ILE A 78 6.21 -3.91 -2.05
CA ILE A 78 4.87 -4.53 -2.03
C ILE A 78 4.76 -5.57 -0.89
N VAL A 79 5.82 -6.38 -0.70
CA VAL A 79 5.88 -7.39 0.36
C VAL A 79 6.09 -6.75 1.74
N HIS A 80 6.69 -5.56 1.81
CA HIS A 80 7.03 -4.89 3.06
C HIS A 80 6.02 -3.83 3.48
N LEU A 81 5.02 -3.49 2.65
CA LEU A 81 4.06 -2.42 2.95
C LEU A 81 3.38 -2.60 4.31
N GLU A 82 2.95 -3.82 4.63
CA GLU A 82 2.37 -4.13 5.93
C GLU A 82 3.30 -3.72 7.07
N LYS A 83 4.59 -4.08 6.98
CA LYS A 83 5.59 -3.71 7.99
C LYS A 83 5.81 -2.20 8.05
N THR A 84 5.83 -1.53 6.90
CA THR A 84 6.01 -0.07 6.78
C THR A 84 4.85 0.71 7.39
N LEU A 85 3.61 0.20 7.28
CA LEU A 85 2.43 0.85 7.87
C LEU A 85 2.18 0.43 9.32
N HIS A 86 2.69 -0.74 9.74
CA HIS A 86 2.37 -1.35 11.03
C HIS A 86 2.77 -0.49 12.25
N ASP A 87 3.84 0.29 12.18
CA ASP A 87 4.22 1.21 13.27
C ASP A 87 3.37 2.50 13.32
N GLY A 88 2.55 2.71 12.29
CA GLY A 88 1.68 3.87 12.12
C GLY A 88 2.40 5.17 11.78
N VAL A 89 3.74 5.20 11.70
CA VAL A 89 4.52 6.43 11.49
C VAL A 89 4.13 7.08 10.16
N VAL A 90 4.06 6.29 9.09
CA VAL A 90 3.64 6.77 7.77
C VAL A 90 2.21 7.30 7.80
N LEU A 91 1.30 6.61 8.49
CA LEU A 91 -0.09 7.05 8.63
C LEU A 91 -0.20 8.36 9.43
N ALA A 92 0.58 8.51 10.49
CA ALA A 92 0.66 9.76 11.25
C ALA A 92 1.20 10.91 10.42
N LYS A 93 2.20 10.68 9.55
CA LYS A 93 2.67 11.69 8.59
C LYS A 93 1.59 12.08 7.59
N LEU A 94 0.84 11.12 7.06
CA LEU A 94 -0.31 11.39 6.17
C LEU A 94 -1.34 12.24 6.90
N ALA A 95 -1.72 11.85 8.11
CA ALA A 95 -2.66 12.56 8.95
C ALA A 95 -2.23 14.01 9.21
N GLN A 96 -0.96 14.23 9.56
CA GLN A 96 -0.40 15.56 9.78
C GLN A 96 -0.41 16.42 8.51
N LYS A 97 -0.19 15.82 7.33
CA LYS A 97 -0.19 16.53 6.06
C LYS A 97 -1.61 16.86 5.57
N ILE A 98 -2.58 15.98 5.80
CA ILE A 98 -3.98 16.20 5.45
C ILE A 98 -4.63 17.23 6.38
N HIS A 99 -4.43 17.07 7.70
CA HIS A 99 -4.99 17.96 8.71
C HIS A 99 -3.90 18.43 9.69
N PRO A 100 -3.18 19.52 9.36
CA PRO A 100 -2.16 20.09 10.25
C PRO A 100 -2.77 20.43 11.61
N GLY A 101 -2.18 19.93 12.70
CA GLY A 101 -2.62 20.21 14.07
C GLY A 101 -3.39 19.08 14.77
N ILE A 102 -3.74 17.99 14.08
CA ILE A 102 -4.38 16.83 14.74
C ILE A 102 -3.36 15.98 15.53
N ILE A 103 -2.10 16.00 15.10
CA ILE A 103 -0.98 15.32 15.76
C ILE A 103 0.02 16.38 16.20
N SER A 104 0.27 16.42 17.51
CA SER A 104 1.30 17.29 18.10
C SER A 104 2.71 16.73 17.93
N SER A 105 2.86 15.41 17.94
CA SER A 105 4.14 14.73 17.75
C SER A 105 3.92 13.31 17.20
N ILE A 106 4.68 12.96 16.16
CA ILE A 106 4.69 11.60 15.58
C ILE A 106 5.58 10.73 16.46
N ILE A 107 5.06 9.60 16.89
CA ILE A 107 5.82 8.66 17.73
C ILE A 107 6.68 7.79 16.82
N SER A 108 8.00 7.84 16.99
CA SER A 108 8.96 7.05 16.21
C SER A 108 8.70 5.54 16.32
N GLY A 109 9.00 4.80 15.24
CA GLY A 109 8.82 3.34 15.16
C GLY A 109 9.58 2.55 16.23
N ASP A 110 10.68 3.11 16.74
CA ASP A 110 11.54 2.54 17.79
C ASP A 110 10.95 2.65 19.20
N ALA A 111 9.75 3.23 19.34
CA ALA A 111 9.11 3.41 20.63
C ALA A 111 8.95 2.06 21.34
N LYS A 112 9.61 1.93 22.51
CA LYS A 112 9.64 0.70 23.33
C LYS A 112 8.25 0.16 23.71
N PHE A 113 7.24 1.02 23.69
CA PHE A 113 5.89 0.67 24.14
C PHE A 113 4.91 0.60 22.98
N LYS A 114 4.32 -0.58 22.80
CA LYS A 114 3.31 -0.87 21.76
C LYS A 114 2.13 0.12 21.78
N PHE A 115 1.70 0.55 22.96
CA PHE A 115 0.60 1.50 23.15
C PHE A 115 0.88 2.89 22.57
N LEU A 116 2.14 3.31 22.52
CA LEU A 116 2.48 4.59 21.90
C LEU A 116 2.29 4.53 20.38
N ARG A 117 2.59 3.40 19.73
CA ARG A 117 2.41 3.25 18.27
C ARG A 117 0.94 3.26 17.85
N SER A 118 0.02 2.77 18.70
CA SER A 118 -1.43 2.87 18.41
C SER A 118 -1.93 4.31 18.30
N ASN A 119 -1.28 5.28 18.95
CA ASN A 119 -1.66 6.69 18.83
C ASN A 119 -1.47 7.21 17.41
N ASN A 120 -0.44 6.76 16.70
CA ASN A 120 -0.20 7.15 15.31
C ASN A 120 -1.35 6.69 14.40
N ILE A 121 -1.78 5.43 14.53
CA ILE A 121 -2.88 4.85 13.75
C ILE A 121 -4.21 5.53 14.13
N ASN A 122 -4.48 5.71 15.43
CA ASN A 122 -5.69 6.36 15.90
C ASN A 122 -5.81 7.81 15.41
N ALA A 123 -4.71 8.55 15.36
CA ALA A 123 -4.72 9.90 14.83
C ALA A 123 -5.05 9.95 13.34
N PHE A 124 -4.58 8.99 12.55
CA PHE A 124 -4.99 8.85 11.15
C PHE A 124 -6.48 8.54 11.02
N LEU A 125 -7.01 7.59 11.81
CA LEU A 125 -8.45 7.30 11.82
C LEU A 125 -9.29 8.52 12.21
N GLN A 126 -8.78 9.37 13.11
CA GLN A 126 -9.42 10.63 13.45
C GLN A 126 -9.46 11.58 12.26
N VAL A 127 -8.38 11.70 11.48
CA VAL A 127 -8.38 12.50 10.24
C VAL A 127 -9.42 12.03 9.24
N LEU A 128 -9.61 10.70 9.08
CA LEU A 128 -10.65 10.17 8.18
C LEU A 128 -12.03 10.72 8.54
N LYS A 129 -12.30 10.85 9.84
CA LYS A 129 -13.55 11.43 10.35
C LYS A 129 -13.66 12.93 10.07
N GLU A 130 -12.60 13.70 10.31
CA GLU A 130 -12.60 15.15 10.07
C GLU A 130 -12.73 15.50 8.58
N VAL A 131 -12.14 14.69 7.69
CA VAL A 131 -12.29 14.84 6.24
C VAL A 131 -13.67 14.39 5.74
N GLY A 132 -14.46 13.73 6.59
CA GLY A 132 -15.80 13.27 6.25
C GLY A 132 -15.82 12.01 5.37
N LEU A 133 -14.75 11.21 5.38
CA LEU A 133 -14.72 9.95 4.67
C LEU A 133 -15.77 9.00 5.27
N PRO A 134 -16.68 8.39 4.48
CA PRO A 134 -17.66 7.45 5.00
C PRO A 134 -17.02 6.26 5.72
N SER A 135 -17.59 5.86 6.86
CA SER A 135 -17.01 4.81 7.73
C SER A 135 -16.91 3.43 7.08
N ILE A 136 -17.63 3.18 5.97
CA ILE A 136 -17.51 1.95 5.16
C ILE A 136 -16.10 1.77 4.58
N PHE A 137 -15.36 2.87 4.36
CA PHE A 137 -14.00 2.84 3.84
C PHE A 137 -12.94 2.74 4.94
N TRP A 138 -13.32 2.90 6.21
CA TRP A 138 -12.36 2.92 7.31
C TRP A 138 -11.93 1.51 7.67
N PHE A 139 -10.63 1.32 7.89
CA PHE A 139 -10.11 0.11 8.52
C PHE A 139 -10.11 0.25 10.05
N GLU A 140 -10.05 -0.87 10.75
CA GLU A 140 -9.91 -0.93 12.21
C GLU A 140 -8.46 -1.16 12.59
N PHE A 141 -8.06 -0.76 13.81
CA PHE A 141 -6.68 -0.95 14.29
C PHE A 141 -6.16 -2.39 14.08
N VAL A 142 -7.01 -3.40 14.34
CA VAL A 142 -6.67 -4.82 14.22
C VAL A 142 -6.46 -5.25 12.75
N ASP A 143 -7.13 -4.59 11.79
CA ASP A 143 -7.00 -4.86 10.35
C ASP A 143 -5.56 -4.66 9.87
N LEU A 144 -4.88 -3.63 10.41
CA LEU A 144 -3.49 -3.28 10.12
C LEU A 144 -2.51 -3.93 11.09
N TYR A 145 -2.74 -3.77 12.40
CA TYR A 145 -1.75 -4.16 13.42
C TYR A 145 -1.55 -5.68 13.50
N ASP A 146 -2.63 -6.45 13.43
CA ASP A 146 -2.56 -7.92 13.41
C ASP A 146 -2.62 -8.48 11.98
N GLY A 147 -2.59 -7.60 10.97
CA GLY A 147 -2.70 -7.97 9.55
C GLY A 147 -4.00 -8.68 9.18
N LYS A 148 -5.08 -8.53 9.97
CA LYS A 148 -6.33 -9.28 9.77
C LYS A 148 -7.00 -8.96 8.43
N ASN A 149 -6.90 -7.72 7.96
CA ASN A 149 -7.55 -7.29 6.74
C ASN A 149 -6.77 -6.16 6.04
N MET A 150 -5.55 -6.48 5.60
CA MET A 150 -4.74 -5.54 4.82
C MET A 150 -5.45 -4.99 3.58
N PRO A 151 -6.24 -5.76 2.80
CA PRO A 151 -6.97 -5.21 1.67
C PRO A 151 -7.83 -4.00 2.04
N LYS A 152 -8.50 -4.03 3.19
CA LYS A 152 -9.32 -2.92 3.69
C LYS A 152 -8.48 -1.67 4.01
N VAL A 153 -7.26 -1.84 4.51
CA VAL A 153 -6.29 -0.74 4.71
C VAL A 153 -5.92 -0.10 3.37
N ILE A 154 -5.62 -0.92 2.35
CA ILE A 154 -5.30 -0.44 1.00
C ILE A 154 -6.48 0.30 0.38
N TYR A 155 -7.69 -0.23 0.49
CA TYR A 155 -8.91 0.43 0.03
C TYR A 155 -9.14 1.79 0.73
N CYS A 156 -8.88 1.87 2.04
CA CYS A 156 -8.96 3.13 2.77
C CYS A 156 -7.99 4.18 2.24
N ILE A 157 -6.76 3.78 1.91
CA ILE A 157 -5.75 4.67 1.32
C ILE A 157 -6.20 5.16 -0.05
N HIS A 158 -6.71 4.26 -0.91
CA HIS A 158 -7.25 4.64 -2.22
C HIS A 158 -8.44 5.59 -2.12
N ALA A 159 -9.29 5.44 -1.10
CA ALA A 159 -10.44 6.31 -0.89
C ALA A 159 -10.06 7.75 -0.47
N LEU A 160 -8.82 7.99 -0.04
CA LEU A 160 -8.30 9.32 0.29
C LEU A 160 -7.68 10.07 -0.90
N ARG A 161 -7.42 9.37 -2.01
CA ARG A 161 -6.90 9.96 -3.23
C ARG A 161 -7.97 10.79 -3.94
#